data_AF-A0A6G7YN13-F1
#
_entry.id   AF-A0A6G7YN13-F1
#
_cell.length_a   1.000
_cell.length_b   1.000
_cell.length_c   1.000
_cell.angle_alpha   90.00
_cell.angle_beta   90.00
_cell.angle_gamma   90.00
#
_symmetry.space_group_name_H-M   'P 1'
#
loop_
_entity.id
_entity.type
_entity.pdbx_description
1 polymer ?
#
loop_
_entity_poly.entity_id
_entity_poly.type
_entity_poly.pdbx_seq_one_letter_code
_entity_poly.pdbx_strand_id
1 'polypeptide(L)'
;MNAVGELLRVKESADRGEARRDLRIVAALSAASLVYATVRYNVFKGVPWADWPSLIVNKAVGLSALLLILAGVQAMVAGRSPRRLLAWAGGGVLLHVAVSLAILEPGYFPGFFVGPKMSFAAGLSLLAGAAAAVGMEIGARKSGTLTYRGRALALGAIAAASGFHAGVTGLHNWIEPAKWPGGMPPITLLSFVAGCAALALARRVWGKST
;
A
#
# COMPACT_ATOMS: atom_id res chain seq x y z
N MET A 1 6.39 15.57 -44.74
CA MET A 1 6.36 15.26 -43.28
C MET A 1 7.09 13.96 -43.08
N ASN A 2 8.14 13.96 -42.25
CA ASN A 2 9.08 12.86 -42.09
C ASN A 2 8.61 11.88 -41.00
N ALA A 3 8.74 10.57 -41.27
CA ALA A 3 8.26 9.46 -40.43
C ALA A 3 8.66 9.53 -38.94
N VAL A 4 9.77 10.21 -38.63
CA VAL A 4 10.23 10.47 -37.26
C VAL A 4 9.23 11.32 -36.48
N GLY A 5 8.66 12.36 -37.09
CA GLY A 5 7.68 13.24 -36.43
C GLY A 5 6.37 12.53 -36.09
N GLU A 6 5.96 11.59 -36.94
CA GLU A 6 4.77 10.76 -36.72
C GLU A 6 5.01 9.75 -35.59
N LEU A 7 6.16 9.06 -35.59
CA LEU A 7 6.55 8.13 -34.54
C LEU A 7 6.58 8.80 -33.15
N LEU A 8 7.13 10.02 -33.08
CA LEU A 8 7.19 10.79 -31.83
C LEU A 8 5.79 11.16 -31.31
N ARG A 9 4.88 11.59 -32.19
CA ARG A 9 3.49 11.91 -31.81
C ARG A 9 2.74 10.68 -31.30
N VAL A 10 2.92 9.52 -31.95
CA VAL A 10 2.31 8.26 -31.51
C VAL A 10 2.80 7.87 -30.12
N LYS A 11 4.12 7.94 -29.88
CA LYS A 11 4.72 7.64 -28.57
C LYS A 11 4.21 8.59 -27.46
N GLU A 12 4.11 9.89 -27.76
CA GLU A 12 3.62 10.89 -26.81
C GLU A 12 2.13 10.69 -26.49
N SER A 13 1.31 10.36 -27.50
CA SER A 13 -0.10 10.02 -27.31
C SER A 13 -0.27 8.79 -26.39
N ALA A 14 0.51 7.73 -26.64
CA ALA A 14 0.48 6.51 -25.84
C ALA A 14 0.87 6.79 -24.37
N ASP A 15 1.96 7.53 -24.11
CA ASP A 15 2.38 7.87 -22.74
C ASP A 15 1.33 8.73 -22.00
N ARG A 16 0.69 9.68 -22.69
CA ARG A 16 -0.43 10.46 -22.12
C ARG A 16 -1.62 9.58 -21.75
N GLY A 17 -1.93 8.58 -22.58
CA GLY A 17 -2.96 7.58 -22.30
C GLY A 17 -2.66 6.79 -21.03
N GLU A 18 -1.42 6.32 -20.88
CA GLU A 18 -0.97 5.61 -19.68
C GLU A 18 -0.98 6.49 -18.44
N ALA A 19 -0.53 7.74 -18.53
CA ALA A 19 -0.56 8.73 -17.44
C ALA A 19 -1.98 8.92 -16.89
N ARG A 20 -2.95 9.16 -17.78
CA ARG A 20 -4.35 9.37 -17.41
C ARG A 20 -4.94 8.14 -16.74
N ARG A 21 -4.61 6.94 -17.23
CA ARG A 21 -5.04 5.68 -16.61
C ARG A 21 -4.47 5.53 -15.21
N ASP A 22 -3.15 5.70 -15.04
CA ASP A 22 -2.50 5.53 -13.75
C ASP A 22 -3.00 6.56 -12.73
N LEU A 23 -3.23 7.80 -13.15
CA LEU A 23 -3.83 8.83 -12.29
C LEU A 23 -5.26 8.46 -11.85
N ARG A 24 -6.07 7.90 -12.75
CA ARG A 24 -7.42 7.40 -12.40
C ARG A 24 -7.34 6.27 -11.37
N ILE A 25 -6.39 5.36 -11.51
CA ILE A 25 -6.15 4.28 -10.55
C ILE A 25 -5.76 4.87 -9.18
N VAL A 26 -4.83 5.84 -9.15
CA VAL A 26 -4.40 6.53 -7.92
C VAL A 26 -5.57 7.22 -7.23
N ALA A 27 -6.36 7.99 -7.98
CA ALA A 27 -7.52 8.70 -7.46
C ALA A 27 -8.57 7.71 -6.91
N ALA A 28 -8.90 6.67 -7.68
CA ALA A 28 -9.89 5.68 -7.30
C ALA A 28 -9.50 4.91 -6.03
N LEU A 29 -8.26 4.40 -5.95
CA LEU A 29 -7.80 3.63 -4.79
C LEU A 29 -7.66 4.49 -3.54
N SER A 30 -7.22 5.74 -3.68
CA SER A 30 -7.12 6.68 -2.56
C SER A 30 -8.50 7.09 -2.05
N ALA A 31 -9.42 7.43 -2.95
CA ALA A 31 -10.79 7.78 -2.59
C ALA A 31 -11.52 6.59 -1.95
N ALA A 32 -11.42 5.40 -2.54
CA ALA A 32 -12.03 4.19 -1.98
C ALA A 32 -11.48 3.88 -0.58
N SER A 33 -10.17 3.99 -0.38
CA SER A 33 -9.54 3.76 0.94
C SER A 33 -9.99 4.80 1.98
N LEU A 34 -10.13 6.06 1.58
CA LEU A 34 -10.59 7.14 2.46
C LEU A 34 -12.06 7.00 2.85
N VAL A 35 -12.92 6.72 1.86
CA VAL A 35 -14.35 6.45 2.09
C VAL A 35 -14.50 5.25 3.01
N TYR A 36 -13.79 4.15 2.71
CA TYR A 36 -13.81 2.95 3.53
C TYR A 36 -13.39 3.22 4.98
N ALA A 37 -12.25 3.90 5.17
CA ALA A 37 -11.76 4.23 6.51
C ALA A 37 -12.72 5.16 7.26
N THR A 38 -13.24 6.20 6.60
CA THR A 38 -14.16 7.15 7.24
C THR A 38 -15.45 6.46 7.68
N VAL A 39 -16.09 5.71 6.77
CA VAL A 39 -17.32 4.97 7.09
C VAL A 39 -17.08 3.96 8.21
N ARG A 40 -16.03 3.15 8.10
CA ARG A 40 -15.76 2.12 9.11
C ARG A 40 -15.44 2.69 10.48
N TYR A 41 -14.59 3.72 10.56
CA TYR A 41 -14.06 4.20 11.83
C TYR A 41 -14.88 5.33 12.44
N ASN A 42 -15.30 6.34 11.67
CA ASN A 42 -16.08 7.45 12.22
C ASN A 42 -17.56 7.08 12.34
N VAL A 43 -18.15 6.48 11.30
CA VAL A 43 -19.59 6.18 11.30
C VAL A 43 -19.89 4.94 12.13
N PHE A 44 -19.26 3.80 11.84
CA PHE A 44 -19.62 2.55 12.52
C PHE A 44 -18.87 2.28 13.83
N LYS A 45 -17.60 2.68 13.94
CA LYS A 45 -16.80 2.48 15.18
C LYS A 45 -16.92 3.65 16.17
N GLY A 46 -17.47 4.80 15.74
CA GLY A 46 -17.65 5.97 16.60
C GLY A 46 -16.34 6.67 16.99
N VAL A 47 -15.29 6.58 16.17
CA VAL A 47 -14.05 7.34 16.39
C VAL A 47 -14.35 8.84 16.27
N PRO A 48 -13.90 9.67 17.24
CA PRO A 48 -14.12 11.12 17.20
C PRO A 48 -13.67 11.75 15.88
N TRP A 49 -14.46 12.69 15.37
CA TRP A 49 -14.14 13.41 14.13
C TRP A 49 -12.88 14.28 14.26
N ALA A 50 -12.50 14.67 15.48
CA ALA A 50 -11.23 15.35 15.76
C ALA A 50 -10.00 14.51 15.38
N ASP A 51 -10.11 13.18 15.45
CA ASP A 51 -9.03 12.25 15.06
C ASP A 51 -9.03 11.96 13.56
N TRP A 52 -9.96 12.52 12.79
CA TRP A 52 -10.08 12.26 11.36
C TRP A 52 -8.79 12.61 10.57
N PRO A 53 -8.19 13.82 10.74
CA PRO A 53 -7.03 14.21 9.95
C PRO A 53 -5.77 13.38 10.22
N SER A 54 -5.58 12.90 11.46
CA SER A 54 -4.39 12.14 11.84
C SER A 54 -4.64 10.64 11.75
N LEU A 55 -5.62 10.10 12.48
CA LEU A 55 -5.82 8.66 12.62
C LEU A 55 -6.47 8.04 11.37
N ILE A 56 -7.51 8.68 10.83
CA ILE A 56 -8.33 8.08 9.77
C ILE A 56 -7.65 8.24 8.40
N VAL A 57 -7.16 9.43 8.09
CA VAL A 57 -6.36 9.67 6.88
C VAL A 57 -5.12 8.78 6.88
N ASN A 58 -4.42 8.59 8.00
CA ASN A 58 -3.26 7.70 8.07
C ASN A 58 -3.60 6.25 7.71
N LYS A 59 -4.75 5.73 8.18
CA LYS A 59 -5.22 4.39 7.79
C LYS A 59 -5.57 4.30 6.31
N ALA A 60 -6.23 5.32 5.77
CA ALA A 60 -6.60 5.40 4.36
C ALA A 60 -5.36 5.46 3.45
N VAL A 61 -4.37 6.28 3.80
CA VAL A 61 -3.11 6.43 3.06
C VAL A 61 -2.32 5.13 3.10
N GLY A 62 -2.20 4.47 4.26
CA GLY A 62 -1.51 3.18 4.38
C GLY A 62 -2.14 2.08 3.50
N LEU A 63 -3.47 1.98 3.50
CA LEU A 63 -4.19 1.04 2.63
C LEU A 63 -4.03 1.39 1.15
N SER A 64 -4.20 2.67 0.77
CA SER A 64 -4.07 3.13 -0.61
C SER A 64 -2.67 2.86 -1.17
N ALA A 65 -1.63 3.16 -0.41
CA ALA A 65 -0.25 2.92 -0.81
C ALA A 65 0.01 1.43 -1.11
N LEU A 66 -0.49 0.53 -0.25
CA LEU A 66 -0.36 -0.92 -0.47
C LEU A 66 -1.15 -1.40 -1.69
N LEU A 67 -2.37 -0.90 -1.89
CA LEU A 67 -3.17 -1.21 -3.08
C LEU A 67 -2.50 -0.69 -4.36
N LEU A 68 -1.79 0.44 -4.30
CA LEU A 68 -0.99 0.95 -5.42
C LEU A 68 0.24 0.09 -5.72
N ILE A 69 0.88 -0.49 -4.70
CA ILE A 69 1.95 -1.49 -4.92
C ILE A 69 1.36 -2.72 -5.63
N LEU A 70 0.22 -3.23 -5.17
CA LEU A 70 -0.49 -4.33 -5.83
C LEU A 70 -0.85 -4.00 -7.28
N ALA A 71 -1.39 -2.81 -7.55
CA ALA A 71 -1.68 -2.34 -8.91
C ALA A 71 -0.40 -2.19 -9.75
N GLY A 72 0.72 -1.80 -9.14
CA GLY A 72 2.04 -1.79 -9.76
C GLY A 72 2.49 -3.20 -10.19
N VAL A 73 2.34 -4.20 -9.31
CA VAL A 73 2.63 -5.60 -9.66
C VAL A 73 1.71 -6.09 -10.79
N GLN A 74 0.41 -5.76 -10.75
CA GLN A 74 -0.52 -6.07 -11.84
C GLN A 74 -0.12 -5.41 -13.16
N ALA A 75 0.36 -4.16 -13.13
CA ALA A 75 0.91 -3.49 -14.30
C ALA A 75 2.10 -4.25 -14.87
N MET A 76 2.98 -4.78 -14.01
CA MET A 76 4.12 -5.57 -14.45
C MET A 76 3.71 -6.91 -15.08
N VAL A 77 2.72 -7.60 -14.50
CA VAL A 77 2.15 -8.82 -15.11
C VAL A 77 1.59 -8.53 -16.50
N ALA A 78 0.98 -7.35 -16.69
CA ALA A 78 0.48 -6.89 -17.97
C ALA A 78 1.56 -6.34 -18.92
N GLY A 79 2.85 -6.42 -18.56
CA GLY A 79 3.96 -5.90 -19.37
C GLY A 79 4.02 -4.37 -19.45
N ARG A 80 3.39 -3.66 -18.51
CA ARG A 80 3.34 -2.20 -18.43
C ARG A 80 4.32 -1.66 -17.41
N SER A 81 4.68 -0.39 -17.54
CA SER A 81 5.52 0.29 -16.56
C SER A 81 4.73 0.57 -15.28
N PRO A 82 5.22 0.18 -14.09
CA PRO A 82 4.56 0.48 -12.81
C PRO A 82 5.00 1.83 -12.21
N ARG A 83 5.91 2.57 -12.88
CA ARG A 83 6.68 3.68 -12.28
C ARG A 83 5.81 4.74 -11.60
N ARG A 84 4.74 5.19 -12.27
CA ARG A 84 3.87 6.25 -11.74
C ARG A 84 3.08 5.77 -10.51
N LEU A 85 2.53 4.56 -10.58
CA LEU A 85 1.82 3.94 -9.46
C LEU A 85 2.74 3.79 -8.24
N LEU A 86 3.98 3.33 -8.44
CA LEU A 86 4.96 3.15 -7.36
C LEU A 86 5.48 4.47 -6.80
N ALA A 87 5.55 5.54 -7.59
CA ALA A 87 5.90 6.86 -7.09
C ALA A 87 4.84 7.39 -6.10
N TRP A 88 3.55 7.28 -6.46
CA TRP A 88 2.46 7.63 -5.56
C TRP A 88 2.38 6.72 -4.34
N ALA A 89 2.62 5.41 -4.52
CA ALA A 89 2.71 4.48 -3.41
C ALA A 89 3.83 4.86 -2.43
N GLY A 90 5.01 5.22 -2.94
CA GLY A 90 6.15 5.64 -2.11
C GLY A 90 5.85 6.89 -1.30
N GLY A 91 5.25 7.91 -1.93
CA GLY A 91 4.79 9.11 -1.21
C GLY A 91 3.76 8.78 -0.12
N GLY A 92 2.81 7.88 -0.41
CA GLY A 92 1.85 7.39 0.57
C GLY A 92 2.48 6.63 1.74
N VAL A 93 3.46 5.75 1.48
CA VAL A 93 4.22 5.05 2.54
C VAL A 93 4.96 6.06 3.43
N LEU A 94 5.64 7.04 2.84
CA LEU A 94 6.36 8.06 3.62
C LEU A 94 5.41 8.87 4.50
N LEU A 95 4.27 9.31 3.96
CA LEU A 95 3.25 10.00 4.74
C LEU A 95 2.69 9.12 5.85
N HIS A 96 2.39 7.85 5.56
CA HIS A 96 1.91 6.89 6.54
C HIS A 96 2.90 6.68 7.68
N VAL A 97 4.19 6.53 7.37
CA VAL A 97 5.26 6.39 8.38
C VAL A 97 5.36 7.65 9.22
N ALA A 98 5.43 8.83 8.60
CA ALA A 98 5.58 10.10 9.31
C ALA A 98 4.41 10.35 10.28
N VAL A 99 3.16 10.19 9.81
CA VAL A 99 1.99 10.37 10.67
C VAL A 99 1.95 9.30 11.76
N SER A 100 2.22 8.03 11.44
CA SER A 100 2.20 6.95 12.43
C SER A 100 3.20 7.18 13.56
N LEU A 101 4.40 7.69 13.27
CA LEU A 101 5.38 8.04 14.29
C LEU A 101 4.92 9.24 15.14
N ALA A 102 4.29 10.24 14.53
CA ALA A 102 3.80 11.42 15.23
C ALA A 102 2.66 11.11 16.22
N ILE A 103 1.87 10.06 15.98
CA ILE A 103 0.77 9.64 16.85
C ILE A 103 1.03 8.30 17.57
N LEU A 104 2.29 7.84 17.62
CA LEU A 104 2.65 6.56 18.25
C LEU A 104 2.62 6.66 19.78
N GLU A 105 1.41 6.62 20.34
CA GLU A 105 1.20 6.63 21.79
C GLU A 105 0.01 5.76 22.21
N PRO A 106 -0.11 5.40 23.51
CA PRO A 106 -1.19 4.55 24.01
C PRO A 106 -2.60 5.10 23.75
N GLY A 107 -2.77 6.42 23.66
CA GLY A 107 -4.06 7.06 23.38
C GLY A 107 -4.62 6.67 22.00
N TYR A 108 -3.78 6.66 20.96
CA TYR A 108 -4.18 6.29 19.60
C TYR A 108 -4.11 4.79 19.33
N PHE A 109 -3.17 4.09 19.98
CA PHE A 109 -2.91 2.66 19.74
C PHE A 109 -2.85 1.85 21.03
N PRO A 110 -3.93 1.76 21.82
CA PRO A 110 -3.88 1.07 23.11
C PRO A 110 -3.43 -0.40 23.00
N GLY A 111 -3.83 -1.09 21.93
CA GLY A 111 -3.40 -2.48 21.66
C GLY A 111 -1.91 -2.65 21.33
N PHE A 112 -1.17 -1.55 21.12
CA PHE A 112 0.28 -1.59 20.85
C PHE A 112 1.11 -1.59 22.13
N PHE A 113 0.51 -1.30 23.29
CA PHE A 113 1.25 -1.08 24.53
C PHE A 113 0.81 -2.02 25.65
N VAL A 114 1.77 -2.37 26.52
CA VAL A 114 1.58 -3.03 27.80
C VAL A 114 2.23 -2.13 28.85
N GLY A 115 1.43 -1.27 29.48
CA GLY A 115 1.93 -0.17 30.30
C GLY A 115 2.73 0.84 29.45
N PRO A 116 3.92 1.28 29.87
CA PRO A 116 4.74 2.24 29.12
C PRO A 116 5.54 1.59 27.97
N LYS A 117 5.50 0.27 27.82
CA LYS A 117 6.30 -0.47 26.84
C LYS A 117 5.44 -0.95 25.69
N MET A 118 6.05 -1.09 24.51
CA MET A 118 5.39 -1.74 23.38
C MET A 118 5.19 -3.23 23.66
N SER A 119 4.07 -3.77 23.18
CA SER A 119 3.82 -5.21 23.15
C SER A 119 4.75 -5.88 22.13
N PHE A 120 5.00 -7.17 22.30
CA PHE A 120 5.80 -7.95 21.33
C PHE A 120 5.21 -7.88 19.92
N ALA A 121 3.88 -8.03 19.80
CA ALA A 121 3.18 -7.97 18.52
C ALA A 121 3.34 -6.59 17.84
N ALA A 122 3.30 -5.51 18.61
CA ALA A 122 3.52 -4.17 18.10
C ALA A 122 4.97 -3.95 17.66
N GLY A 123 5.94 -4.45 18.44
CA GLY A 123 7.36 -4.41 18.06
C GLY A 123 7.64 -5.17 16.76
N LEU A 124 7.08 -6.38 16.61
CA LEU A 124 7.20 -7.17 15.38
C LEU A 124 6.52 -6.49 14.19
N SER A 125 5.34 -5.90 14.41
CA SER A 125 4.64 -5.10 13.40
C SER A 125 5.51 -3.94 12.94
N LEU A 126 6.01 -3.09 13.85
CA LEU A 126 6.86 -1.95 13.48
C LEU A 126 8.13 -2.37 12.75
N LEU A 127 8.79 -3.45 13.19
CA LEU A 127 9.97 -3.98 12.52
C LEU A 127 9.66 -4.40 11.07
N ALA A 128 8.54 -5.11 10.85
CA ALA A 128 8.10 -5.48 9.51
C ALA A 128 7.78 -4.26 8.63
N GLY A 129 7.13 -3.23 9.20
CA GLY A 129 6.82 -1.98 8.51
C GLY A 129 8.08 -1.21 8.12
N ALA A 130 9.04 -1.09 9.04
CA ALA A 130 10.34 -0.47 8.79
C ALA A 130 11.14 -1.22 7.72
N ALA A 131 11.20 -2.56 7.81
CA ALA A 131 11.87 -3.38 6.81
C ALA A 131 11.25 -3.25 5.42
N ALA A 132 9.92 -3.17 5.33
CA ALA A 132 9.22 -2.94 4.07
C ALA A 132 9.53 -1.55 3.48
N ALA A 133 9.52 -0.50 4.29
CA ALA A 133 9.86 0.87 3.86
C ALA A 133 11.31 0.97 3.37
N VAL A 134 12.26 0.41 4.12
CA VAL A 134 13.68 0.34 3.72
C VAL A 134 13.84 -0.50 2.44
N GLY A 135 13.15 -1.63 2.34
CA GLY A 135 13.14 -2.47 1.14
C GLY A 135 12.63 -1.72 -0.09
N MET A 136 11.60 -0.89 0.06
CA MET A 136 11.08 -0.04 -1.00
C MET A 136 12.10 0.99 -1.47
N GLU A 137 12.80 1.66 -0.55
CA GLU A 137 13.85 2.63 -0.88
C GLU A 137 15.06 1.98 -1.56
N ILE A 138 15.56 0.87 -1.02
CA ILE A 138 16.64 0.09 -1.64
C ILE A 138 16.21 -0.40 -3.03
N GLY A 139 14.99 -0.90 -3.15
CA GLY A 139 14.41 -1.36 -4.40
C GLY A 139 14.30 -0.25 -5.44
N ALA A 140 13.92 0.97 -5.03
CA ALA A 140 13.87 2.12 -5.91
C ALA A 140 15.26 2.46 -6.47
N ARG A 141 16.29 2.53 -5.61
CA ARG A 141 17.68 2.85 -5.98
C ARG A 141 18.36 1.77 -6.81
N LYS A 142 18.11 0.50 -6.49
CA LYS A 142 18.73 -0.66 -7.15
C LYS A 142 17.86 -1.26 -8.26
N SER A 143 16.73 -0.63 -8.60
CA SER A 143 15.80 -1.17 -9.60
C SER A 143 16.50 -1.51 -10.92
N GLY A 144 17.45 -0.68 -11.37
CA GLY A 144 18.22 -0.91 -12.60
C GLY A 144 19.07 -2.19 -12.61
N THR A 145 19.48 -2.71 -11.45
CA THR A 145 20.34 -3.90 -11.36
C THR A 145 19.56 -5.20 -11.25
N LEU A 146 18.25 -5.13 -10.99
CA LEU A 146 17.38 -6.29 -10.89
C LEU A 146 16.75 -6.62 -12.24
N THR A 147 16.63 -7.92 -12.53
CA THR A 147 15.82 -8.40 -13.66
C THR A 147 14.35 -7.99 -13.49
N TYR A 148 13.58 -7.92 -14.57
CA TYR A 148 12.16 -7.56 -14.50
C TYR A 148 11.37 -8.44 -13.53
N ARG A 149 11.61 -9.77 -13.57
CA ARG A 149 11.03 -10.73 -12.62
C ARG A 149 11.54 -10.50 -11.19
N GLY A 150 12.82 -10.19 -11.01
CA GLY A 150 13.41 -9.86 -9.71
C GLY A 150 12.76 -8.64 -9.07
N ARG A 151 12.51 -7.58 -9.86
CA ARG A 151 11.78 -6.37 -9.41
C ARG A 151 10.36 -6.72 -8.96
N ALA A 152 9.64 -7.52 -9.75
CA ALA A 152 8.28 -7.94 -9.40
C ALA A 152 8.24 -8.73 -8.10
N LEU A 153 9.14 -9.71 -7.92
CA LEU A 153 9.23 -10.51 -6.70
C LEU A 153 9.60 -9.65 -5.48
N ALA A 154 10.53 -8.70 -5.64
CA ALA A 154 10.89 -7.77 -4.57
C ALA A 154 9.70 -6.90 -4.15
N LEU A 155 8.95 -6.33 -5.11
CA LEU A 155 7.73 -5.57 -4.83
C LEU A 155 6.65 -6.43 -4.16
N GLY A 156 6.47 -7.67 -4.62
CA GLY A 156 5.56 -8.63 -4.00
C GLY A 156 5.95 -8.94 -2.55
N ALA A 157 7.24 -9.11 -2.27
CA ALA A 157 7.74 -9.33 -0.91
C ALA A 157 7.56 -8.10 -0.01
N ILE A 158 7.82 -6.89 -0.51
CA ILE A 158 7.56 -5.63 0.20
C ILE A 158 6.08 -5.49 0.52
N ALA A 159 5.19 -5.79 -0.43
CA ALA A 159 3.75 -5.76 -0.23
C ALA A 159 3.30 -6.79 0.83
N ALA A 160 3.83 -8.01 0.78
CA ALA A 160 3.55 -9.04 1.78
C ALA A 160 4.04 -8.64 3.18
N ALA A 161 5.25 -8.08 3.29
CA ALA A 161 5.78 -7.57 4.55
C ALA A 161 4.93 -6.40 5.10
N SER A 162 4.44 -5.51 4.22
CA SER A 162 3.52 -4.43 4.60
C SER A 162 2.15 -4.95 5.07
N GLY A 163 1.62 -5.97 4.37
CA GLY A 163 0.40 -6.66 4.78
C GLY A 163 0.57 -7.38 6.13
N PHE A 164 1.72 -8.02 6.35
CA PHE A 164 2.08 -8.65 7.62
C PHE A 164 2.21 -7.62 8.75
N HIS A 165 2.89 -6.50 8.51
CA HIS A 165 2.95 -5.35 9.42
C HIS A 165 1.56 -4.97 9.91
N ALA A 166 0.61 -4.78 8.99
CA ALA A 166 -0.78 -4.47 9.34
C ALA A 166 -1.47 -5.64 10.07
N GLY A 167 -1.24 -6.88 9.63
CA GLY A 167 -1.97 -8.04 10.09
C GLY A 167 -1.62 -8.52 11.49
N VAL A 168 -0.35 -8.46 11.89
CA VAL A 168 0.13 -8.96 13.20
C VAL A 168 -0.64 -8.37 14.38
N THR A 169 -1.03 -7.09 14.29
CA THR A 169 -1.77 -6.40 15.36
C THR A 169 -3.28 -6.64 15.29
N GLY A 170 -3.77 -7.20 14.18
CA GLY A 170 -5.19 -7.35 13.86
C GLY A 170 -5.77 -8.75 13.99
N LEU A 171 -4.95 -9.80 14.10
CA LEU A 171 -5.35 -11.21 13.96
C LEU A 171 -6.60 -11.59 14.79
N HIS A 172 -6.66 -11.20 16.07
CA HIS A 172 -7.79 -11.52 16.94
C HIS A 172 -9.11 -10.91 16.46
N ASN A 173 -9.07 -9.77 15.76
CA ASN A 173 -10.26 -9.09 15.24
C ASN A 173 -10.77 -9.68 13.92
N TRP A 174 -10.05 -10.63 13.32
CA TRP A 174 -10.41 -11.17 12.01
C TRP A 174 -11.44 -12.29 12.09
N ILE A 175 -11.43 -13.06 13.17
CA ILE A 175 -12.13 -14.35 13.26
C ILE A 175 -13.58 -14.19 13.74
N GLU A 176 -13.98 -12.96 14.11
CA GLU A 176 -15.32 -12.66 14.62
C GLU A 176 -16.03 -11.60 13.76
N PRO A 177 -16.58 -11.96 12.58
CA PRO A 177 -17.28 -11.02 11.70
C PRO A 177 -18.44 -10.29 12.38
N ALA A 178 -19.10 -10.94 13.35
CA ALA A 178 -20.17 -10.33 14.14
C ALA A 178 -19.71 -9.10 14.94
N LYS A 179 -18.42 -8.98 15.26
CA LYS A 179 -17.83 -7.82 15.97
C LYS A 179 -17.31 -6.74 15.03
N TRP A 180 -17.45 -6.90 13.72
CA TRP A 180 -16.97 -5.91 12.76
C TRP A 180 -17.89 -4.68 12.75
N PRO A 181 -17.34 -3.46 12.94
CA PRO A 181 -18.15 -2.24 12.86
C PRO A 181 -18.87 -2.15 11.51
N GLY A 182 -20.21 -2.16 11.54
CA GLY A 182 -21.06 -2.16 10.35
C GLY A 182 -20.92 -3.40 9.46
N GLY A 183 -20.42 -4.52 10.01
CA GLY A 183 -20.09 -5.72 9.23
C GLY A 183 -18.88 -5.54 8.30
N MET A 184 -18.12 -4.44 8.42
CA MET A 184 -17.02 -4.13 7.51
C MET A 184 -15.70 -4.77 7.97
N PRO A 185 -15.00 -5.52 7.09
CA PRO A 185 -13.75 -6.17 7.46
C PRO A 185 -12.70 -5.21 8.03
N PRO A 186 -11.85 -5.65 8.97
CA PRO A 186 -10.74 -4.83 9.44
C PRO A 186 -9.82 -4.40 8.29
N ILE A 187 -9.39 -3.14 8.26
CA ILE A 187 -8.39 -2.66 7.26
C ILE A 187 -7.13 -3.53 7.31
N THR A 188 -6.74 -4.02 8.49
CA THR A 188 -5.60 -4.92 8.66
C THR A 188 -5.76 -6.23 7.88
N LEU A 189 -6.97 -6.78 7.80
CA LEU A 189 -7.28 -7.97 6.99
C LEU A 189 -7.18 -7.65 5.50
N LEU A 190 -7.78 -6.53 5.07
CA LEU A 190 -7.70 -6.09 3.67
C LEU A 190 -6.25 -5.88 3.22
N SER A 191 -5.43 -5.22 4.06
CA SER A 191 -4.01 -5.03 3.81
C SER A 191 -3.25 -6.35 3.74
N PHE A 192 -3.51 -7.28 4.66
CA PHE A 192 -2.87 -8.59 4.64
C PHE A 192 -3.18 -9.36 3.35
N VAL A 193 -4.45 -9.42 2.95
CA VAL A 193 -4.88 -10.07 1.71
C VAL A 193 -4.26 -9.40 0.48
N ALA A 194 -4.24 -8.07 0.43
CA ALA A 194 -3.62 -7.33 -0.68
C ALA A 194 -2.12 -7.62 -0.79
N GLY A 195 -1.40 -7.70 0.33
CA GLY A 195 0.01 -8.07 0.38
C GLY A 195 0.27 -9.49 -0.12
N CYS A 196 -0.52 -10.47 0.34
CA CYS A 196 -0.45 -11.84 -0.15
C CYS A 196 -0.77 -11.95 -1.66
N ALA A 197 -1.78 -11.23 -2.12
CA ALA A 197 -2.17 -11.19 -3.53
C ALA A 197 -1.04 -10.62 -4.41
N ALA A 198 -0.38 -9.54 -3.96
CA ALA A 198 0.76 -8.95 -4.67
C ALA A 198 1.91 -9.95 -4.82
N LEU A 199 2.26 -10.66 -3.74
CA LEU A 199 3.30 -11.69 -3.79
C LEU A 199 2.92 -12.87 -4.72
N ALA A 200 1.66 -13.30 -4.68
CA ALA A 200 1.16 -14.35 -5.55
C ALA A 200 1.21 -13.94 -7.04
N LEU A 201 0.81 -12.70 -7.35
CA LEU A 201 0.85 -12.16 -8.71
C LEU A 201 2.27 -11.92 -9.20
N ALA A 202 3.18 -11.48 -8.34
CA ALA A 202 4.58 -11.26 -8.69
C ALA A 202 5.25 -12.52 -9.25
N ARG A 203 4.85 -13.71 -8.78
CA ARG A 203 5.33 -15.00 -9.30
C ARG A 203 4.89 -15.29 -10.73
N ARG A 204 3.83 -14.61 -11.22
CA ARG A 204 3.31 -14.73 -12.58
C ARG A 204 4.00 -13.79 -13.58
N VAL A 205 4.95 -12.97 -13.13
CA VAL A 205 5.75 -12.16 -14.06
C VAL A 205 6.79 -13.07 -14.71
N TRP A 206 6.54 -13.43 -15.97
CA TRP A 206 7.47 -14.19 -16.78
C TRP A 206 8.43 -13.26 -17.52
N GLY A 207 9.69 -13.69 -17.60
CA GLY A 207 10.80 -12.87 -18.09
C GLY A 207 10.65 -12.54 -19.57
N LYS A 208 10.08 -11.36 -19.87
CA LYS A 208 10.58 -10.61 -21.02
C LYS A 208 11.92 -10.03 -20.58
N SER A 209 13.00 -10.68 -21.01
CA SER A 209 14.34 -10.11 -20.96
C SER A 209 14.31 -8.85 -21.82
N THR A 210 14.22 -7.69 -21.18
CA THR A 210 14.55 -6.40 -21.79
C THR A 210 15.76 -5.86 -21.06
#